data_AF-Q5GA60-F1
#
_entry.id   AF-Q5GA60-F1
#
_cell.length_a   1.000
_cell.length_b   1.000
_cell.length_c   1.000
_cell.angle_alpha   90.00
_cell.angle_beta   90.00
_cell.angle_gamma   90.00
#
_symmetry.space_group_name_H-M   'P 1'
#
loop_
_entity.id
_entity.type
_entity.pdbx_description
1 polymer ?
#
loop_
_entity_poly.entity_id
_entity_poly.type
_entity_poly.pdbx_seq_one_letter_code
_entity_poly.pdbx_strand_id
1 'polypeptide(L)'
;MEDTFKRHRQTLAKPQSLTTDDRRRPRDLSTEEGNSDVWNNFSNRFRQVQSVLDRNRSLIQQVNENHQSRTTDNMVRNVSLIQELNGNISKVVSLYSDISTNFSTMFRQGNDFIGDDTNNH
;
A
#
# COMPACT_ATOMS: atom_id res chain seq x y z
N MET A 1 56.63 31.87 -10.99
CA MET A 1 57.03 33.29 -11.09
C MET A 1 56.11 33.92 -12.10
N GLU A 2 55.37 34.91 -11.62
CA GLU A 2 54.35 35.68 -12.32
C GLU A 2 54.95 36.52 -13.46
N ASP A 3 54.14 36.81 -14.47
CA ASP A 3 54.04 38.17 -15.00
C ASP A 3 52.70 38.39 -15.74
N THR A 4 51.73 38.89 -14.97
CA THR A 4 50.93 40.11 -15.20
C THR A 4 51.13 40.91 -16.51
N PHE A 5 50.18 41.55 -17.20
CA PHE A 5 48.97 42.37 -16.90
C PHE A 5 48.39 42.72 -18.33
N LYS A 6 47.10 42.96 -18.64
CA LYS A 6 46.29 44.15 -18.27
C LYS A 6 45.02 44.26 -19.16
N ARG A 7 43.97 44.89 -18.58
CA ARG A 7 42.75 45.51 -19.15
C ARG A 7 41.58 44.53 -19.37
N HIS A 8 40.36 44.77 -18.88
CA HIS A 8 39.61 46.02 -18.79
C HIS A 8 38.58 46.00 -17.64
N ARG A 9 38.19 47.20 -17.18
CA ARG A 9 37.49 47.51 -15.93
C ARG A 9 36.01 47.86 -16.18
N GLN A 10 35.14 47.53 -15.20
CA GLN A 10 33.84 48.16 -14.85
C GLN A 10 32.65 47.89 -15.81
N THR A 11 31.43 47.57 -15.33
CA THR A 11 30.62 48.26 -14.31
C THR A 11 29.59 47.36 -13.61
N LEU A 12 29.12 47.83 -12.46
CA LEU A 12 28.13 47.27 -11.53
C LEU A 12 26.69 47.56 -12.02
N ALA A 13 25.80 46.56 -12.02
CA ALA A 13 24.36 46.77 -12.01
C ALA A 13 23.63 45.67 -11.20
N LYS A 14 22.74 46.13 -10.34
CA LYS A 14 21.99 45.49 -9.24
C LYS A 14 21.03 44.39 -9.73
N PRO A 15 20.74 43.34 -8.94
CA PRO A 15 19.68 42.40 -9.28
C PRO A 15 18.32 43.10 -9.16
N GLN A 16 17.56 43.11 -10.27
CA GLN A 16 16.18 43.59 -10.29
C GLN A 16 15.26 42.54 -9.65
N SER A 17 14.45 43.02 -8.73
CA SER A 17 13.47 42.30 -7.93
C SER A 17 12.49 41.51 -8.80
N LEU A 18 12.47 40.19 -8.63
CA LEU A 18 11.36 39.35 -9.06
C LEU A 18 10.19 39.58 -8.10
N THR A 19 9.35 40.56 -8.44
CA THR A 19 7.96 40.57 -7.98
C THR A 19 7.13 39.93 -9.08
N THR A 20 6.58 38.75 -8.86
CA THR A 20 5.31 38.36 -9.49
C THR A 20 4.74 37.16 -8.75
N ASP A 21 3.66 37.48 -8.04
CA ASP A 21 2.44 36.68 -7.97
C ASP A 21 2.52 35.36 -7.19
N ASP A 22 2.35 35.52 -5.88
CA ASP A 22 1.79 34.52 -4.96
C ASP A 22 0.37 34.13 -5.39
N ARG A 23 0.25 33.43 -6.53
CA ARG A 23 -0.95 32.65 -6.83
C ARG A 23 -0.86 31.36 -6.06
N ARG A 24 -1.36 31.44 -4.82
CA ARG A 24 -1.92 30.31 -4.06
C ARG A 24 -2.55 29.31 -5.02
N ARG A 25 -1.83 28.22 -5.27
CA ARG A 25 -2.48 26.98 -5.69
C ARG A 25 -3.40 26.62 -4.54
N PRO A 26 -4.73 26.50 -4.72
CA PRO A 26 -5.51 25.77 -3.76
C PRO A 26 -4.97 24.34 -3.85
N ARG A 27 -4.23 23.94 -2.82
CA ARG A 27 -3.99 22.53 -2.58
C ARG A 27 -5.36 21.96 -2.29
N ASP A 28 -5.94 21.30 -3.28
CA ASP A 28 -7.08 20.42 -3.09
C ASP A 28 -6.65 19.35 -2.08
N LEU A 29 -6.92 19.63 -0.80
CA LEU A 29 -6.66 18.76 0.35
C LEU A 29 -7.85 17.85 0.64
N SER A 30 -8.86 17.81 -0.24
CA SER A 30 -10.10 17.05 -0.01
C SER A 30 -10.02 15.60 -0.50
N THR A 31 -9.05 15.26 -1.35
CA THR A 31 -8.98 13.95 -2.02
C THR A 31 -8.11 12.93 -1.26
N GLU A 32 -7.31 13.36 -0.26
CA GLU A 32 -6.40 12.46 0.47
C GLU A 32 -7.07 11.73 1.66
N GLU A 33 -8.07 12.34 2.32
CA GLU A 33 -8.70 11.73 3.50
C GLU A 33 -9.56 10.51 3.15
N GLY A 34 -10.34 10.56 2.06
CA GLY A 34 -11.14 9.42 1.59
C GLY A 34 -10.30 8.22 1.13
N ASN A 35 -9.06 8.45 0.68
CA ASN A 35 -8.11 7.41 0.31
C ASN A 35 -7.45 6.76 1.56
N SER A 36 -7.30 7.52 2.65
CA SER A 36 -6.64 7.07 3.88
C SER A 36 -7.42 5.94 4.57
N ASP A 37 -8.73 6.08 4.77
CA ASP A 37 -9.57 5.06 5.43
C ASP A 37 -9.61 3.74 4.67
N VAL A 38 -9.53 3.83 3.35
CA VAL A 38 -9.56 2.68 2.45
C VAL A 38 -8.21 1.99 2.48
N TRP A 39 -7.13 2.76 2.41
CA TRP A 39 -5.79 2.22 2.57
C TRP A 39 -5.61 1.54 3.93
N ASN A 40 -6.19 2.11 4.99
CA ASN A 40 -6.24 1.50 6.31
C ASN A 40 -7.01 0.17 6.29
N ASN A 41 -8.18 0.12 5.64
CA ASN A 41 -8.94 -1.12 5.50
C ASN A 41 -8.14 -2.20 4.75
N PHE A 42 -7.54 -1.84 3.61
CA PHE A 42 -6.69 -2.72 2.81
C PHE A 42 -5.53 -3.26 3.65
N SER A 43 -4.77 -2.37 4.31
CA SER A 43 -3.64 -2.74 5.16
C SER A 43 -4.04 -3.70 6.28
N ASN A 44 -5.20 -3.45 6.90
CA ASN A 44 -5.74 -4.32 7.94
C ASN A 44 -6.14 -5.70 7.41
N ARG A 45 -6.79 -5.78 6.24
CA ARG A 45 -7.13 -7.06 5.61
C ARG A 45 -5.88 -7.83 5.17
N PHE A 46 -4.89 -7.13 4.64
CA PHE A 46 -3.62 -7.73 4.26
C PHE A 46 -2.89 -8.33 5.46
N ARG A 47 -2.82 -7.60 6.58
CA ARG A 47 -2.27 -8.12 7.85
C ARG A 47 -3.01 -9.36 8.36
N GLN A 48 -4.33 -9.42 8.19
CA GLN A 48 -5.11 -10.61 8.53
C GLN A 48 -4.73 -11.80 7.65
N VAL A 49 -4.54 -11.61 6.34
CA VAL A 49 -4.07 -12.67 5.44
C VAL A 49 -2.70 -13.17 5.90
N GLN A 50 -1.75 -12.26 6.19
CA GLN A 50 -0.42 -12.63 6.68
C GLN A 50 -0.50 -13.47 7.95
N SER A 51 -1.29 -13.04 8.94
CA SER A 51 -1.48 -13.78 10.19
C SER A 51 -2.01 -15.20 9.97
N VAL A 52 -2.94 -15.39 9.03
CA VAL A 52 -3.47 -16.72 8.69
C VAL A 52 -2.42 -17.58 7.98
N LEU A 53 -1.62 -17.01 7.09
CA LEU A 53 -0.55 -17.73 6.40
C LEU A 53 0.59 -18.11 7.35
N ASP A 54 0.94 -17.25 8.30
CA ASP A 54 1.91 -17.54 9.36
C ASP A 54 1.42 -18.70 10.23
N ARG A 55 0.12 -18.73 10.54
CA ARG A 55 -0.49 -19.87 11.24
C ARG A 55 -0.41 -21.15 10.40
N ASN A 56 -0.71 -21.09 9.09
CA ASN A 56 -0.56 -22.25 8.20
C ASN A 56 0.86 -22.80 8.19
N ARG A 57 1.87 -21.92 8.19
CA ARG A 57 3.28 -22.33 8.26
C ARG A 57 3.56 -23.11 9.55
N SER A 58 3.07 -22.62 10.69
CA SER A 58 3.21 -23.31 11.98
C SER A 58 2.45 -24.64 12.02
N LEU A 59 1.26 -24.73 11.43
CA LEU A 59 0.48 -25.96 11.35
C LEU A 59 1.20 -27.03 10.52
N ILE A 60 1.72 -26.66 9.34
CA ILE A 60 2.47 -27.56 8.45
C ILE A 60 3.71 -28.09 9.18
N GLN A 61 4.41 -27.22 9.90
CA GLN A 61 5.57 -27.61 10.70
C GLN A 61 5.20 -28.66 11.77
N GLN A 62 4.13 -28.44 12.52
CA GLN A 62 3.64 -29.40 13.53
C GLN A 62 3.18 -30.71 12.89
N VAL A 63 2.52 -30.68 11.74
CA VAL A 63 2.11 -31.89 11.00
C VAL A 63 3.34 -32.72 10.62
N ASN A 64 4.40 -32.06 10.14
CA ASN A 64 5.65 -32.71 9.77
C ASN A 64 6.36 -33.32 10.99
N GLU A 65 6.43 -32.60 12.11
CA GLU A 65 7.02 -33.09 13.36
C GLU A 65 6.27 -34.32 13.89
N ASN A 66 4.94 -34.26 13.89
CA ASN A 66 4.10 -35.39 14.26
C ASN A 66 4.35 -36.61 13.36
N HIS A 67 4.48 -36.40 12.04
CA HIS A 67 4.77 -37.48 11.10
C HIS A 67 6.16 -38.10 11.32
N GLN A 68 7.17 -37.28 11.62
CA GLN A 68 8.52 -37.74 11.93
C GLN A 68 8.59 -38.55 13.22
N SER A 69 7.76 -38.22 14.22
CA SER A 69 7.72 -38.95 15.49
C SER A 69 7.18 -40.39 15.36
N ARG A 70 6.41 -40.69 14.29
CA ARG A 70 5.82 -42.00 13.99
C ARG A 70 4.94 -42.60 15.11
N THR A 71 4.45 -41.78 16.04
CA THR A 71 3.51 -42.24 17.06
C THR A 71 2.07 -42.12 16.55
N THR A 72 1.25 -43.12 16.84
CA THR A 72 -0.16 -43.15 16.40
C THR A 72 -0.92 -41.93 16.90
N ASP A 73 -0.70 -41.53 18.15
CA ASP A 73 -1.37 -40.37 18.75
C ASP A 73 -1.07 -39.06 18.01
N ASN A 74 0.19 -38.86 17.58
CA ASN A 74 0.57 -37.66 16.83
C ASN A 74 0.00 -37.67 15.40
N MET A 75 -0.11 -38.85 14.79
CA MET A 75 -0.79 -38.98 13.50
C MET A 75 -2.29 -38.68 13.59
N VAL A 76 -2.95 -39.04 14.70
CA VAL A 76 -4.35 -38.64 14.94
C VAL A 76 -4.46 -37.12 15.12
N ARG A 77 -3.51 -36.48 15.83
CA ARG A 77 -3.47 -35.01 15.96
C ARG A 77 -3.33 -34.29 14.61
N ASN A 78 -2.63 -34.88 13.65
CA ASN A 78 -2.51 -34.31 12.29
C ASN A 78 -3.87 -34.10 11.63
N VAL A 79 -4.89 -34.91 11.92
CA VAL A 79 -6.24 -34.72 11.39
C VAL A 79 -6.79 -33.34 11.79
N SER A 80 -6.68 -32.99 13.07
CA SER A 80 -7.15 -31.70 13.57
C SER A 80 -6.35 -30.52 13.00
N LEU A 81 -5.02 -30.66 12.88
CA LEU A 81 -4.15 -29.62 12.33
C LEU A 81 -4.44 -29.37 10.83
N ILE A 82 -4.69 -30.44 10.07
CA ILE A 82 -5.04 -30.35 8.64
C ILE A 82 -6.45 -29.75 8.46
N GLN A 83 -7.40 -30.09 9.34
CA GLN A 83 -8.72 -29.46 9.34
C GLN A 83 -8.61 -27.95 9.57
N GLU A 84 -7.78 -27.51 10.53
CA GLU A 84 -7.53 -26.08 10.76
C GLU A 84 -6.89 -25.42 9.54
N LEU A 85 -5.91 -26.08 8.91
CA LEU A 85 -5.26 -25.60 7.68
C LEU A 85 -6.28 -25.40 6.55
N ASN A 86 -7.18 -26.35 6.34
CA ASN A 86 -8.25 -26.26 5.33
C ASN A 86 -9.23 -25.12 5.63
N GLY A 87 -9.57 -24.90 6.89
CA GLY A 87 -10.35 -23.75 7.33
C GLY A 87 -9.66 -22.42 7.02
N ASN A 88 -8.35 -22.35 7.29
CA ASN A 88 -7.53 -21.18 6.98
C ASN A 88 -7.44 -20.89 5.48
N ILE A 89 -7.40 -21.90 4.61
CA ILE A 89 -7.47 -21.70 3.15
C ILE A 89 -8.78 -20.97 2.79
N SER A 90 -9.91 -21.46 3.29
CA SER A 90 -11.21 -20.83 3.04
C SER A 90 -11.27 -19.39 3.55
N LYS A 91 -10.68 -19.13 4.72
CA LYS A 91 -10.56 -17.78 5.29
C LYS A 91 -9.72 -16.86 4.41
N VAL A 92 -8.56 -17.32 3.93
CA VAL A 92 -7.70 -16.55 3.02
C VAL A 92 -8.44 -16.19 1.73
N VAL A 93 -9.18 -17.13 1.14
CA VAL A 93 -10.01 -16.86 -0.05
C VAL A 93 -11.04 -15.76 0.24
N SER A 94 -11.73 -15.80 1.38
CA SER A 94 -12.69 -14.74 1.75
C SER A 94 -12.02 -13.37 1.92
N LEU A 95 -10.86 -13.31 2.60
CA LEU A 95 -10.13 -12.07 2.82
C LEU A 95 -9.65 -11.45 1.51
N TYR A 96 -9.21 -12.28 0.56
CA TYR A 96 -8.84 -11.80 -0.77
C TYR A 96 -10.04 -11.31 -1.58
N SER A 97 -11.19 -11.97 -1.46
CA SER A 97 -12.44 -11.51 -2.08
C SER A 97 -12.86 -10.14 -1.55
N ASP A 98 -12.76 -9.93 -0.23
CA ASP A 98 -13.04 -8.64 0.41
C ASP A 98 -12.09 -7.55 -0.09
N ILE A 99 -10.78 -7.84 -0.15
CA ILE A 99 -9.76 -6.92 -0.66
C ILE A 99 -10.05 -6.54 -2.11
N SER A 100 -10.30 -7.52 -2.97
CA SER A 100 -10.55 -7.30 -4.40
C SER A 100 -11.83 -6.49 -4.63
N THR A 101 -12.88 -6.75 -3.86
CA THR A 101 -14.15 -6.03 -3.97
C THR A 101 -14.03 -4.59 -3.48
N ASN A 102 -13.33 -4.37 -2.36
CA ASN A 102 -13.08 -3.04 -1.82
C ASN A 102 -12.24 -2.21 -2.79
N PHE A 103 -11.17 -2.79 -3.34
CA PHE A 103 -10.34 -2.17 -4.37
C PHE A 103 -11.15 -1.84 -5.64
N SER A 104 -11.94 -2.78 -6.16
CA SER A 104 -12.76 -2.53 -7.36
C SER A 104 -13.80 -1.42 -7.15
N THR A 105 -14.29 -1.26 -5.93
CA THR A 105 -15.24 -0.21 -5.56
C THR A 105 -14.57 1.17 -5.53
N MET A 106 -13.34 1.26 -5.02
CA MET A 106 -12.51 2.48 -5.05
C MET A 106 -12.33 3.04 -6.45
N PHE A 107 -11.92 2.18 -7.40
CA PHE A 107 -11.64 2.61 -8.76
C PHE A 107 -12.91 3.08 -9.49
N ARG A 108 -14.06 2.51 -9.17
CA ARG A 108 -15.35 2.98 -9.72
C ARG A 108 -15.71 4.36 -9.18
N GLN A 109 -15.62 4.55 -7.85
CA GLN A 109 -15.95 5.83 -7.22
C GLN A 109 -15.01 6.97 -7.65
N GLY A 110 -13.72 6.69 -7.85
CA GLY A 110 -12.77 7.69 -8.36
C GLY A 110 -13.01 8.08 -9.82
N ASN A 111 -13.63 7.21 -10.62
CA ASN A 111 -13.94 7.48 -12.03
C ASN A 111 -15.24 8.28 -12.21
N ASP A 112 -16.20 8.13 -11.29
CA ASP A 112 -17.46 8.91 -11.30
C ASP A 112 -17.24 10.39 -10.93
N PHE A 113 -16.15 10.71 -10.21
CA PHE A 113 -15.82 12.09 -9.81
C PHE A 113 -15.27 12.98 -10.95
N ILE A 114 -14.87 12.39 -12.08
CA ILE A 114 -14.27 13.11 -13.23
C ILE A 114 -15.31 13.36 -14.36
N GLY A 115 -16.53 12.83 -14.24
CA GLY A 115 -17.52 12.82 -15.31
C GLY A 115 -18.46 14.03 -15.45
N ASP A 116 -18.47 15.01 -14.54
CA ASP A 116 -19.59 15.97 -14.41
C ASP A 116 -19.34 17.41 -14.95
N ASP A 117 -18.18 17.71 -15.54
CA ASP A 117 -17.84 19.11 -15.93
C ASP A 117 -17.79 19.41 -17.44
N THR A 118 -18.25 18.53 -18.34
CA THR A 118 -18.18 18.79 -19.80
C THR A 118 -19.50 19.06 -20.51
N ASN A 119 -20.58 19.34 -19.77
CA ASN A 119 -21.84 19.70 -20.43
C ASN A 119 -22.60 20.81 -19.69
N ASN A 120 -22.21 22.06 -19.92
CA ASN A 120 -23.16 23.15 -19.85
C ASN A 120 -22.87 24.25 -20.89
N HIS A 121 -23.93 24.53 -21.64
CA HIS A 121 -24.26 25.56 -22.64
C HIS A 121 -23.24 26.68 -22.96
#